data_AF-A0A1I3U877-F1
#
_entry.id   AF-A0A1I3U877-F1
#
_cell.length_a   1.000
_cell.length_b   1.000
_cell.length_c   1.000
_cell.angle_alpha   90.00
_cell.angle_beta   90.00
_cell.angle_gamma   90.00
#
_symmetry.space_group_name_H-M   'P 1'
#
loop_
_entity.id
_entity.type
_entity.pdbx_description
1 polymer ?
#
loop_
_entity_poly.entity_id
_entity_poly.type
_entity_poly.pdbx_seq_one_letter_code
_entity_poly.pdbx_strand_id
1 'polypeptide(L)'
;MARPEPEAAQYSWAERYQRLLQADGLDRETVLGGALQRTSIERRGLFSLAQCLAQPELLVQQIQTDYPDATTGQSLRTYASVLQQDLALSVIAPLALRLFRYHEAPVAEPTRIFLAPLEQSGQTTNRWFQIPDQPAVDETTFIRSMAQQTRQWYPVFRQEWKVSPGAYWSSVGLGLGAPFSAVWNLAQPAAVCELAQQWLEQFNNEANRFIDWIPAVFAEQETAIPQRKGCCLKYRLPEGGYCGTCGVYRKERLARLDIQRSNPWVGANNER
;
A
#
# COMPACT_ATOMS: atom_id res chain seq x y z
N MET A 1 40.53 -15.48 8.48
CA MET A 1 39.61 -15.86 7.39
C MET A 1 38.51 -14.82 7.34
N ALA A 2 38.48 -14.00 6.30
CA ALA A 2 37.45 -12.98 6.12
C ALA A 2 36.12 -13.67 5.81
N ARG A 3 35.06 -13.24 6.50
CA ARG A 3 33.67 -13.62 6.20
C ARG A 3 33.37 -13.14 4.76
N PRO A 4 32.82 -13.97 3.86
CA PRO A 4 32.44 -13.48 2.55
C PRO A 4 31.41 -12.36 2.73
N GLU A 5 31.68 -11.19 2.16
CA GLU A 5 30.67 -10.13 2.04
C GLU A 5 29.47 -10.71 1.28
N PRO A 6 28.23 -10.42 1.70
CA PRO A 6 27.07 -10.97 1.02
C PRO A 6 27.00 -10.38 -0.40
N GLU A 7 27.02 -11.25 -1.41
CA GLU A 7 26.85 -10.94 -2.85
C GLU A 7 25.64 -10.03 -3.15
N ALA A 8 24.70 -9.89 -2.20
CA ALA A 8 23.58 -8.97 -2.28
C ALA A 8 24.01 -7.53 -2.62
N ALA A 9 25.12 -7.02 -2.07
CA ALA A 9 25.52 -5.62 -2.30
C ALA A 9 25.91 -5.28 -3.75
N GLN A 10 26.06 -6.26 -4.65
CA GLN A 10 26.51 -6.03 -6.03
C GLN A 10 25.40 -5.76 -7.04
N TYR A 11 24.15 -6.07 -6.73
CA TYR A 11 23.04 -5.99 -7.70
C TYR A 11 21.99 -4.98 -7.27
N SER A 12 21.52 -4.18 -8.24
CA SER A 12 20.36 -3.30 -8.10
C SER A 12 19.09 -4.09 -7.78
N TRP A 13 18.07 -3.44 -7.21
CA TRP A 13 16.80 -4.10 -6.89
C TRP A 13 16.09 -4.63 -8.13
N ALA A 14 16.16 -3.90 -9.24
CA ALA A 14 15.63 -4.34 -10.51
C ALA A 14 16.31 -5.63 -11.02
N GLU A 15 17.62 -5.80 -10.83
CA GLU A 15 18.35 -7.02 -11.19
C GLU A 15 18.03 -8.19 -10.26
N ARG A 16 17.96 -7.94 -8.95
CA ARG A 16 17.53 -8.96 -7.97
C ARG A 16 16.13 -9.48 -8.29
N TYR A 17 15.21 -8.57 -8.63
CA TYR A 17 13.86 -8.92 -9.05
C TYR A 17 13.85 -9.68 -10.38
N GLN A 18 14.66 -9.26 -11.35
CA GLN A 18 14.79 -10.01 -12.61
C GLN A 18 15.24 -11.46 -12.36
N ARG A 19 16.20 -11.68 -11.46
CA ARG A 19 16.65 -13.04 -11.09
C ARG A 19 15.56 -13.86 -10.42
N LEU A 20 14.78 -13.24 -9.53
CA LEU A 20 13.59 -13.86 -8.94
C LEU A 20 12.64 -14.35 -10.04
N LEU A 21 12.32 -13.48 -11.01
CA LEU A 21 11.42 -13.84 -12.10
C LEU A 21 11.97 -14.94 -13.01
N GLN A 22 13.26 -14.88 -13.34
CA GLN A 22 13.93 -15.87 -14.18
C GLN A 22 13.92 -17.27 -13.56
N ALA A 23 13.99 -17.38 -12.23
CA ALA A 23 13.92 -18.67 -11.54
C ALA A 23 12.60 -19.41 -11.78
N ASP A 24 11.51 -18.67 -12.01
CA ASP A 24 10.17 -19.20 -12.31
C ASP A 24 9.80 -19.08 -13.82
N GLY A 25 10.77 -18.76 -14.69
CA GLY A 25 10.55 -18.63 -16.13
C GLY A 25 9.70 -17.43 -16.55
N LEU A 26 9.58 -16.42 -15.69
CA LEU A 26 8.78 -15.22 -15.95
C LEU A 26 9.62 -14.13 -16.64
N ASP A 27 9.01 -13.45 -17.61
CA ASP A 27 9.61 -12.30 -18.29
C ASP A 27 9.25 -10.97 -17.58
N ARG A 28 10.27 -10.21 -17.19
CA ARG A 28 10.14 -8.96 -16.44
C ARG A 28 9.34 -7.91 -17.21
N GLU A 29 9.60 -7.76 -18.51
CA GLU A 29 8.94 -6.74 -19.33
C GLU A 29 7.46 -7.03 -19.52
N THR A 30 7.10 -8.31 -19.64
CA THR A 30 5.71 -8.78 -19.73
C THR A 30 4.98 -8.56 -18.40
N VAL A 31 5.56 -9.03 -17.29
CA VAL A 31 4.96 -8.88 -15.94
C VAL A 31 4.73 -7.42 -15.58
N LEU A 32 5.79 -6.60 -15.64
CA LEU A 32 5.69 -5.18 -15.25
C LEU A 32 4.91 -4.37 -16.28
N GLY A 33 4.78 -4.85 -17.53
CA GLY A 33 3.97 -4.21 -18.57
C GLY A 33 2.50 -4.40 -18.38
N GLY A 34 2.09 -5.62 -18.02
CA GLY A 34 0.71 -5.88 -17.63
C GLY A 34 0.30 -5.12 -16.37
N ALA A 35 1.21 -4.99 -15.39
CA ALA A 35 0.96 -4.27 -14.15
C ALA A 35 0.91 -2.74 -14.34
N LEU A 36 1.76 -2.18 -15.21
CA LEU A 36 1.73 -0.76 -15.59
C LEU A 36 0.60 -0.49 -16.61
N GLN A 37 -0.65 -0.59 -16.19
CA GLN A 37 -1.76 -0.14 -17.04
C GLN A 37 -1.64 1.38 -17.29
N ARG A 38 -1.72 1.78 -18.56
CA ARG A 38 -1.68 3.20 -18.97
C ARG A 38 -3.04 3.84 -18.77
N THR A 39 -3.27 4.46 -17.63
CA THR A 39 -4.44 5.33 -17.43
C THR A 39 -4.10 6.73 -17.97
N SER A 40 -4.04 6.86 -19.30
CA SER A 40 -3.92 8.17 -19.98
C SER A 40 -5.32 8.75 -20.16
N ILE A 41 -5.93 9.16 -19.06
CA ILE A 41 -7.13 10.01 -19.12
C ILE A 41 -6.68 11.40 -18.70
N GLU A 42 -6.88 12.39 -19.56
CA GLU A 42 -6.76 13.79 -19.17
C GLU A 42 -7.75 14.06 -18.04
N ARG A 43 -7.23 14.21 -16.83
CA ARG A 43 -8.03 14.46 -15.63
C ARG A 43 -7.81 15.89 -15.19
N ARG A 44 -8.92 16.58 -14.90
CA ARG A 44 -8.87 17.89 -14.26
C ARG A 44 -8.49 17.73 -12.79
N GLY A 45 -7.43 18.39 -12.35
CA GLY A 45 -7.06 18.46 -10.94
C GLY A 45 -7.83 19.56 -10.20
N LEU A 46 -8.27 19.25 -8.97
CA LEU A 46 -8.86 20.23 -8.04
C LEU A 46 -7.75 20.92 -7.24
N PHE A 47 -7.01 20.14 -6.46
CA PHE A 47 -5.92 20.59 -5.59
C PHE A 47 -4.74 19.65 -5.74
N SER A 48 -3.53 20.21 -5.66
CA SER A 48 -2.31 19.40 -5.53
C SER A 48 -2.18 18.83 -4.12
N LEU A 49 -1.45 17.73 -3.97
CA LEU A 49 -1.10 17.17 -2.67
C LEU A 49 -0.33 18.21 -1.84
N ALA A 50 0.57 18.99 -2.45
CA ALA A 50 1.26 20.09 -1.79
C ALA A 50 0.30 21.12 -1.18
N GLN A 51 -0.75 21.52 -1.91
CA GLN A 51 -1.78 22.43 -1.39
C GLN A 51 -2.53 21.80 -0.22
N CYS A 52 -2.97 20.55 -0.35
CA CYS A 52 -3.65 19.84 0.74
C CYS A 52 -2.76 19.68 1.98
N LEU A 53 -1.46 19.43 1.80
CA LEU A 53 -0.52 19.31 2.92
C LEU A 53 -0.28 20.67 3.62
N ALA A 54 -0.27 21.76 2.87
CA ALA A 54 -0.08 23.11 3.39
C ALA A 54 -1.37 23.70 4.03
N GLN A 55 -2.54 23.32 3.50
CA GLN A 55 -3.87 23.75 3.94
C GLN A 55 -4.78 22.51 4.09
N PRO A 56 -4.65 21.78 5.22
CA PRO A 56 -5.34 20.50 5.44
C PRO A 56 -6.87 20.59 5.35
N GLU A 57 -7.43 21.76 5.61
CA GLU A 57 -8.86 22.07 5.48
C GLU A 57 -9.40 21.90 4.06
N LEU A 58 -8.56 22.07 3.03
CA LEU A 58 -8.97 21.88 1.64
C LEU A 58 -9.45 20.45 1.40
N LEU A 59 -8.69 19.46 1.90
CA LEU A 59 -9.08 18.06 1.75
C LEU A 59 -10.32 17.72 2.59
N VAL A 60 -10.43 18.29 3.79
CA VAL A 60 -11.60 18.07 4.66
C VAL A 60 -12.87 18.59 4.02
N GLN A 61 -12.85 19.83 3.52
CA GLN A 61 -13.99 20.44 2.81
C GLN A 61 -14.33 19.66 1.54
N GLN A 62 -13.32 19.20 0.80
CA GLN A 62 -13.54 18.39 -0.39
C GLN A 62 -14.19 17.04 -0.05
N ILE A 63 -13.73 16.34 1.00
CA ILE A 63 -14.37 15.11 1.48
C ILE A 63 -15.84 15.36 1.84
N GLN A 64 -16.15 16.45 2.54
CA GLN A 64 -17.53 16.78 2.94
C GLN A 64 -18.41 17.14 1.73
N THR A 65 -17.82 17.74 0.70
CA THR A 65 -18.51 18.04 -0.55
C THR A 65 -18.81 16.78 -1.36
N ASP A 66 -17.84 15.88 -1.46
CA ASP A 66 -17.96 14.64 -2.22
C ASP A 66 -18.83 13.59 -1.51
N TYR A 67 -18.85 13.61 -0.18
CA TYR A 67 -19.54 12.64 0.66
C TYR A 67 -20.37 13.38 1.74
N PRO A 68 -21.64 13.72 1.44
CA PRO A 68 -22.49 14.46 2.38
C PRO A 68 -22.74 13.74 3.72
N ASP A 69 -22.49 12.44 3.81
CA ASP A 69 -22.54 11.63 5.03
C ASP A 69 -21.25 11.71 5.88
N ALA A 70 -20.21 12.40 5.40
CA ALA A 70 -18.96 12.67 6.13
C ALA A 70 -19.13 13.74 7.23
N THR A 71 -20.18 13.62 8.03
CA THR A 71 -20.59 14.60 9.05
C THR A 71 -19.91 14.41 10.41
N THR A 72 -19.25 13.28 10.62
CA THR A 72 -18.61 12.94 11.90
C THR A 72 -17.10 12.82 11.73
N GLY A 73 -16.33 13.04 12.81
CA GLY A 73 -14.88 12.82 12.81
C GLY A 73 -14.49 11.38 12.43
N GLN A 74 -15.37 10.40 12.71
CA GLN A 74 -15.17 9.00 12.33
C GLN A 74 -15.32 8.80 10.81
N SER A 75 -16.36 9.37 10.18
CA SER A 75 -16.56 9.24 8.73
C SER A 75 -15.51 10.01 7.93
N LEU A 76 -15.14 11.22 8.37
CA LEU A 76 -14.02 11.98 7.78
C LEU A 76 -12.72 11.17 7.77
N ARG A 77 -12.36 10.56 8.91
CA ARG A 77 -11.18 9.70 9.02
C ARG A 77 -11.24 8.51 8.07
N THR A 78 -12.41 7.90 7.90
CA THR A 78 -12.61 6.78 6.98
C THR A 78 -12.31 7.21 5.54
N TYR A 79 -12.94 8.29 5.06
CA TYR A 79 -12.72 8.79 3.70
C TYR A 79 -11.28 9.26 3.48
N ALA A 80 -10.66 9.93 4.45
CA ALA A 80 -9.25 10.28 4.38
C ALA A 80 -8.33 9.05 4.32
N SER A 81 -8.67 7.96 5.02
CA SER A 81 -7.90 6.71 4.96
C SER A 81 -8.05 6.01 3.60
N VAL A 82 -9.23 6.09 2.98
CA VAL A 82 -9.45 5.59 1.62
C VAL A 82 -8.65 6.40 0.60
N LEU A 83 -8.69 7.74 0.69
CA LEU A 83 -7.89 8.61 -0.17
C LEU A 83 -6.38 8.41 0.03
N GLN A 84 -5.92 8.07 1.24
CA GLN A 84 -4.53 7.70 1.47
C GLN A 84 -4.17 6.37 0.80
N GLN A 85 -5.06 5.38 0.84
CA GLN A 85 -4.84 4.12 0.14
C GLN A 85 -4.81 4.34 -1.37
N ASP A 86 -5.75 5.12 -1.90
CA ASP A 86 -5.75 5.54 -3.30
C ASP A 86 -4.41 6.19 -3.66
N LEU A 87 -3.95 7.22 -2.94
CA LEU A 87 -2.67 7.89 -3.21
C LEU A 87 -1.51 6.89 -3.34
N ALA A 88 -1.44 5.89 -2.45
CA ALA A 88 -0.40 4.89 -2.53
C ALA A 88 -0.53 3.96 -3.75
N LEU A 89 -1.75 3.57 -4.12
CA LEU A 89 -1.98 2.63 -5.21
C LEU A 89 -2.03 3.27 -6.60
N SER A 90 -2.43 4.54 -6.70
CA SER A 90 -2.55 5.27 -7.98
C SER A 90 -1.34 6.13 -8.30
N VAL A 91 -0.51 6.48 -7.29
CA VAL A 91 0.72 7.26 -7.48
C VAL A 91 1.96 6.44 -7.13
N ILE A 92 2.09 5.96 -5.89
CA ILE A 92 3.34 5.31 -5.44
C ILE A 92 3.58 3.98 -6.18
N ALA A 93 2.55 3.15 -6.34
CA ALA A 93 2.67 1.85 -7.00
C ALA A 93 3.16 1.93 -8.46
N PRO A 94 2.57 2.77 -9.34
CA PRO A 94 3.10 2.96 -10.69
C PRO A 94 4.57 3.41 -10.73
N LEU A 95 5.00 4.25 -9.78
CA LEU A 95 6.38 4.70 -9.71
C LEU A 95 7.34 3.57 -9.31
N ALA A 96 6.98 2.75 -8.32
CA ALA A 96 7.76 1.57 -7.94
C ALA A 96 7.84 0.55 -9.09
N LEU A 97 6.73 0.30 -9.79
CA LEU A 97 6.71 -0.54 -10.98
C LEU A 97 7.60 0.00 -12.10
N ARG A 98 7.58 1.32 -12.35
CA ARG A 98 8.47 1.96 -13.34
C ARG A 98 9.94 1.80 -12.96
N LEU A 99 10.28 1.95 -11.68
CA LEU A 99 11.67 1.77 -11.23
C LEU A 99 12.16 0.35 -11.52
N PHE A 100 11.37 -0.66 -11.18
CA PHE A 100 11.76 -2.06 -11.40
C PHE A 100 11.82 -2.44 -12.88
N ARG A 101 11.06 -1.74 -13.73
CA ARG A 101 11.04 -1.97 -15.17
C ARG A 101 12.19 -1.25 -15.88
N TYR A 102 12.37 0.03 -15.60
CA TYR A 102 13.25 0.91 -16.36
C TYR A 102 14.55 1.25 -15.63
N HIS A 103 14.77 0.72 -14.41
CA HIS A 103 15.88 1.07 -13.50
C HIS A 103 15.87 2.52 -13.00
N GLU A 104 14.93 3.32 -13.47
CA GLU A 104 14.73 4.71 -13.11
C GLU A 104 13.23 5.03 -13.04
N ALA A 105 12.87 5.96 -12.17
CA ALA A 105 11.50 6.47 -12.08
C ALA A 105 11.53 7.90 -11.51
N PRO A 106 10.55 8.74 -11.84
CA PRO A 106 10.37 9.98 -11.11
C PRO A 106 9.93 9.69 -9.67
N VAL A 107 10.13 10.66 -8.78
CA VAL A 107 9.63 10.60 -7.40
C VAL A 107 8.20 11.14 -7.33
N ALA A 108 7.52 10.86 -6.22
CA ALA A 108 6.14 11.30 -5.99
C ALA A 108 6.10 12.77 -5.53
N GLU A 109 6.43 13.70 -6.43
CA GLU A 109 6.48 15.14 -6.12
C GLU A 109 5.10 15.71 -5.76
N PRO A 110 4.86 16.20 -4.51
CA PRO A 110 3.54 16.65 -4.06
C PRO A 110 2.94 17.78 -4.89
N THR A 111 3.77 18.64 -5.47
CA THR A 111 3.29 19.74 -6.34
C THR A 111 2.76 19.25 -7.69
N ARG A 112 3.02 17.99 -8.05
CA ARG A 112 2.61 17.38 -9.33
C ARG A 112 1.61 16.25 -9.17
N ILE A 113 1.18 15.97 -7.95
CA ILE A 113 0.14 15.01 -7.61
C ILE A 113 -1.15 15.79 -7.34
N PHE A 114 -2.23 15.44 -8.02
CA PHE A 114 -3.50 16.16 -7.95
C PHE A 114 -4.66 15.25 -7.58
N LEU A 115 -5.62 15.80 -6.84
CA LEU A 115 -6.90 15.16 -6.55
C LEU A 115 -7.88 15.48 -7.69
N ALA A 116 -8.46 14.45 -8.30
CA ALA A 116 -9.55 14.59 -9.26
C ALA A 116 -10.90 14.82 -8.56
N PRO A 117 -11.86 15.52 -9.21
CA PRO A 117 -13.24 15.57 -8.74
C PRO A 117 -13.86 14.18 -8.70
N LEU A 118 -14.87 14.00 -7.86
CA LEU A 118 -15.65 12.76 -7.87
C LEU A 118 -16.47 12.69 -9.18
N GLU A 119 -16.23 11.68 -10.01
CA GLU A 119 -17.01 11.45 -11.23
C GLU A 119 -18.39 10.90 -10.88
N GLN A 120 -19.46 11.53 -11.41
CA GLN A 120 -20.85 11.13 -11.15
C GLN A 120 -21.21 9.74 -11.69
N SER A 121 -20.39 9.19 -12.59
CA SER A 121 -20.62 7.93 -13.30
C SER A 121 -19.71 6.80 -12.84
N GLY A 122 -19.57 6.60 -11.52
CA GLY A 122 -19.25 5.30 -10.91
C GLY A 122 -17.96 4.57 -11.32
N GLN A 123 -17.02 5.19 -12.05
CA GLN A 123 -15.94 4.45 -12.71
C GLN A 123 -14.50 4.76 -12.31
N THR A 124 -14.23 5.64 -11.35
CA THR A 124 -12.85 5.81 -10.87
C THR A 124 -12.75 5.79 -9.35
N THR A 125 -12.33 4.64 -8.81
CA THR A 125 -11.93 4.49 -7.40
C THR A 125 -10.61 5.23 -7.09
N ASN A 126 -9.89 5.64 -8.12
CA ASN A 126 -8.58 6.28 -8.01
C ASN A 126 -8.69 7.76 -8.36
N ARG A 127 -8.66 8.63 -7.36
CA ARG A 127 -8.82 10.09 -7.51
C ARG A 127 -7.49 10.82 -7.53
N TRP A 128 -6.47 10.31 -6.86
CA TRP A 128 -5.13 10.84 -6.98
C TRP A 128 -4.52 10.47 -8.33
N PHE A 129 -3.82 11.41 -8.94
CA PHE A 129 -3.05 11.17 -10.15
C PHE A 129 -1.83 12.08 -10.19
N GLN A 130 -0.76 11.62 -10.83
CA GLN A 130 0.47 12.39 -11.02
C GLN A 130 0.55 12.88 -12.47
N ILE A 131 0.85 14.17 -12.65
CA ILE A 131 1.12 14.74 -13.98
C ILE A 131 2.45 14.16 -14.51
N PRO A 132 2.50 13.73 -15.79
CA PRO A 132 3.70 13.15 -16.40
C PRO A 132 4.86 14.16 -16.56
N ASP A 133 5.95 13.71 -17.18
CA ASP A 133 7.12 14.53 -17.54
C ASP A 133 7.89 15.09 -16.34
N GLN A 134 8.04 14.25 -15.32
CA GLN A 134 9.01 14.49 -14.25
C GLN A 134 10.34 13.83 -14.61
N PRO A 135 11.47 14.47 -14.29
CA PRO A 135 12.78 13.84 -14.43
C PRO A 135 12.80 12.50 -13.67
N ALA A 136 13.25 11.45 -14.34
CA ALA A 136 13.52 10.19 -13.69
C ALA A 136 14.77 10.32 -12.81
N VAL A 137 14.81 9.57 -11.72
CA VAL A 137 15.97 9.44 -10.85
C VAL A 137 16.38 7.98 -10.75
N ASP A 138 17.65 7.76 -10.40
CA ASP A 138 18.17 6.42 -10.12
C ASP A 138 17.53 5.78 -8.88
N GLU A 139 17.76 4.48 -8.72
CA GLU A 139 17.23 3.66 -7.62
C GLU A 139 17.59 4.20 -6.22
N THR A 140 18.84 4.63 -6.02
CA THR A 140 19.30 5.13 -4.71
C THR A 140 18.59 6.44 -4.34
N THR A 141 18.44 7.33 -5.31
CA THR A 141 17.75 8.61 -5.17
C THR A 141 16.25 8.41 -5.03
N PHE A 142 15.66 7.44 -5.73
CA PHE A 142 14.27 7.06 -5.59
C PHE A 142 13.96 6.59 -4.16
N ILE A 143 14.70 5.60 -3.64
CA ILE A 143 14.48 5.05 -2.30
C ILE A 143 14.56 6.16 -1.25
N ARG A 144 15.64 6.96 -1.29
CA ARG A 144 15.88 8.06 -0.35
C ARG A 144 14.76 9.11 -0.40
N SER A 145 14.40 9.55 -1.60
CA SER A 145 13.40 10.62 -1.79
C SER A 145 12.01 10.17 -1.40
N MET A 146 11.58 8.97 -1.82
CA MET A 146 10.28 8.41 -1.44
C MET A 146 10.18 8.17 0.07
N ALA A 147 11.26 7.69 0.70
CA ALA A 147 11.35 7.55 2.14
C ALA A 147 11.20 8.89 2.88
N GLN A 148 11.86 9.93 2.38
CA GLN A 148 11.78 11.27 2.95
C GLN A 148 10.39 11.87 2.76
N GLN A 149 9.85 11.85 1.54
CA GLN A 149 8.54 12.42 1.20
C GLN A 149 7.43 11.78 2.03
N THR A 150 7.35 10.45 2.06
CA THR A 150 6.31 9.75 2.84
C THR A 150 6.42 10.04 4.35
N ARG A 151 7.63 10.24 4.89
CA ARG A 151 7.79 10.71 6.28
C ARG A 151 7.34 12.16 6.47
N GLN A 152 7.59 13.04 5.50
CA GLN A 152 7.19 14.44 5.56
C GLN A 152 5.66 14.61 5.47
N TRP A 153 4.96 13.76 4.71
CA TRP A 153 3.50 13.82 4.60
C TRP A 153 2.82 13.30 5.86
N TYR A 154 3.40 12.28 6.51
CA TYR A 154 2.79 11.53 7.60
C TYR A 154 2.22 12.40 8.75
N PRO A 155 2.91 13.44 9.26
CA PRO A 155 2.35 14.31 10.30
C PRO A 155 0.99 14.90 9.95
N VAL A 156 0.79 15.41 8.73
CA VAL A 156 -0.49 15.99 8.29
C VAL A 156 -1.57 14.91 8.22
N PHE A 157 -1.28 13.77 7.59
CA PHE A 157 -2.22 12.65 7.54
C PHE A 157 -2.65 12.19 8.93
N ARG A 158 -1.70 12.15 9.88
CA ARG A 158 -1.93 11.67 11.24
C ARG A 158 -2.67 12.69 12.09
N GLN A 159 -2.24 13.94 12.08
CA GLN A 159 -2.69 14.97 13.00
C GLN A 159 -3.91 15.70 12.47
N GLU A 160 -3.95 16.02 11.18
CA GLU A 160 -5.02 16.82 10.59
C GLU A 160 -6.15 15.93 10.07
N TRP A 161 -5.81 14.89 9.31
CA TRP A 161 -6.79 13.99 8.72
C TRP A 161 -7.10 12.74 9.56
N LYS A 162 -6.48 12.64 10.75
CA LYS A 162 -6.69 11.58 11.75
C LYS A 162 -6.50 10.15 11.22
N VAL A 163 -5.79 9.98 10.10
CA VAL A 163 -5.45 8.67 9.54
C VAL A 163 -4.60 7.92 10.57
N SER A 164 -4.89 6.63 10.80
CA SER A 164 -4.08 5.85 11.76
C SER A 164 -2.70 5.57 11.17
N PRO A 165 -1.67 5.37 12.03
CA PRO A 165 -0.34 4.95 11.58
C PRO A 165 -0.43 3.69 10.70
N GLY A 166 -1.22 2.71 11.14
CA GLY A 166 -1.48 1.50 10.40
C GLY A 166 -2.12 1.75 9.03
N ALA A 167 -3.13 2.62 8.92
CA ALA A 167 -3.75 2.95 7.64
C ALA A 167 -2.75 3.62 6.69
N TYR A 168 -1.98 4.60 7.19
CA TYR A 168 -1.02 5.35 6.40
C TYR A 168 0.14 4.48 5.91
N TRP A 169 0.88 3.87 6.83
CA TRP A 169 2.14 3.19 6.53
C TRP A 169 1.95 1.87 5.79
N SER A 170 0.87 1.13 6.08
CA SER A 170 0.59 -0.08 5.30
C SER A 170 0.13 0.23 3.89
N SER A 171 -0.57 1.35 3.65
CA SER A 171 -0.87 1.81 2.28
C SER A 171 0.41 2.19 1.55
N VAL A 172 1.31 2.96 2.18
CA VAL A 172 2.63 3.26 1.60
C VAL A 172 3.39 1.98 1.28
N GLY A 173 3.41 1.00 2.19
CA GLY A 173 4.03 -0.30 1.96
C GLY A 173 3.42 -1.08 0.80
N LEU A 174 2.10 -1.05 0.62
CA LEU A 174 1.43 -1.64 -0.55
C LEU A 174 1.85 -0.95 -1.84
N GLY A 175 1.91 0.39 -1.85
CA GLY A 175 2.38 1.15 -3.00
C GLY A 175 3.81 0.78 -3.38
N LEU A 176 4.73 0.85 -2.42
CA LEU A 176 6.14 0.51 -2.65
C LEU A 176 6.35 -0.97 -3.03
N GLY A 177 5.49 -1.86 -2.53
CA GLY A 177 5.55 -3.30 -2.79
C GLY A 177 4.84 -3.75 -4.07
N ALA A 178 4.31 -2.84 -4.88
CA ALA A 178 3.54 -3.18 -6.09
C ALA A 178 4.24 -4.13 -7.09
N PRO A 179 5.57 -4.05 -7.32
CA PRO A 179 6.27 -5.04 -8.17
C PRO A 179 6.10 -6.49 -7.70
N PHE A 180 6.05 -6.72 -6.39
CA PHE A 180 5.87 -8.05 -5.81
C PHE A 180 4.41 -8.49 -5.87
N SER A 181 3.46 -7.55 -5.75
CA SER A 181 2.05 -7.84 -5.99
C SER A 181 1.76 -8.25 -7.43
N ALA A 182 2.54 -7.79 -8.41
CA ALA A 182 2.37 -8.17 -9.81
C ALA A 182 2.62 -9.67 -10.08
N VAL A 183 3.33 -10.36 -9.17
CA VAL A 183 3.69 -11.78 -9.30
C VAL A 183 3.20 -12.63 -8.13
N TRP A 184 2.23 -12.11 -7.36
CA TRP A 184 1.71 -12.71 -6.13
C TRP A 184 1.29 -14.18 -6.28
N ASN A 185 0.81 -14.58 -7.45
CA ASN A 185 0.39 -15.95 -7.77
C ASN A 185 1.14 -16.54 -8.97
N LEU A 186 2.26 -15.94 -9.39
CA LEU A 186 3.02 -16.37 -10.56
C LEU A 186 4.41 -16.92 -10.20
N ALA A 187 5.02 -16.40 -9.14
CA ALA A 187 6.37 -16.77 -8.71
C ALA A 187 6.36 -17.51 -7.37
N GLN A 188 7.48 -18.14 -7.03
CA GLN A 188 7.62 -18.90 -5.78
C GLN A 188 7.36 -17.99 -4.55
N PRO A 189 6.36 -18.32 -3.70
CA PRO A 189 5.89 -17.37 -2.69
C PRO A 189 6.92 -16.95 -1.64
N ALA A 190 7.77 -17.87 -1.17
CA ALA A 190 8.74 -17.57 -0.13
C ALA A 190 9.81 -16.58 -0.62
N ALA A 191 10.32 -16.76 -1.84
CA ALA A 191 11.31 -15.90 -2.47
C ALA A 191 10.74 -14.51 -2.79
N VAL A 192 9.48 -14.45 -3.25
CA VAL A 192 8.76 -13.17 -3.42
C VAL A 192 8.64 -12.44 -2.08
N CYS A 193 8.18 -13.13 -1.03
CA CYS A 193 8.00 -12.53 0.29
C CYS A 193 9.32 -12.03 0.88
N GLU A 194 10.38 -12.82 0.78
CA GLU A 194 11.71 -12.45 1.26
C GLU A 194 12.21 -11.19 0.55
N LEU A 195 12.20 -11.17 -0.80
CA LEU A 195 12.71 -10.03 -1.55
C LEU A 195 11.87 -8.77 -1.33
N ALA A 196 10.55 -8.91 -1.21
CA ALA A 196 9.64 -7.82 -0.89
C ALA A 196 9.92 -7.21 0.50
N GLN A 197 10.21 -8.05 1.49
CA GLN A 197 10.55 -7.60 2.85
C GLN A 197 11.87 -6.83 2.85
N GLN A 198 12.91 -7.38 2.22
CA GLN A 198 14.23 -6.73 2.12
C GLN A 198 14.14 -5.38 1.36
N TRP A 199 13.30 -5.30 0.33
CA TRP A 199 13.03 -4.06 -0.40
C TRP A 199 12.42 -2.98 0.49
N LEU A 200 11.38 -3.32 1.25
CA LEU A 200 10.71 -2.35 2.13
C LEU A 200 11.61 -1.86 3.27
N GLU A 201 12.55 -2.69 3.74
CA GLU A 201 13.54 -2.30 4.74
C GLU A 201 14.46 -1.16 4.27
N GLN A 202 14.66 -0.98 2.95
CA GLN A 202 15.55 0.05 2.42
C GLN A 202 15.05 1.49 2.65
N PHE A 203 13.73 1.68 2.74
CA PHE A 203 13.15 3.01 2.86
C PHE A 203 13.36 3.61 4.25
N ASN A 204 13.81 2.80 5.23
CA ASN A 204 14.03 3.22 6.63
C ASN A 204 12.82 3.98 7.23
N ASN A 205 11.62 3.82 6.69
CA ASN A 205 10.38 4.39 7.19
C ASN A 205 9.59 3.32 7.96
N GLU A 206 8.40 3.64 8.46
CA GLU A 206 7.64 2.65 9.26
C GLU A 206 6.84 1.66 8.42
N ALA A 207 6.91 1.69 7.07
CA ALA A 207 6.08 0.82 6.23
C ALA A 207 6.28 -0.67 6.57
N ASN A 208 7.53 -1.12 6.73
CA ASN A 208 7.89 -2.49 7.11
C ASN A 208 7.39 -2.92 8.52
N ARG A 209 7.00 -1.96 9.38
CA ARG A 209 6.36 -2.26 10.67
C ARG A 209 4.87 -2.54 10.53
N PHE A 210 4.25 -2.09 9.44
CA PHE A 210 2.80 -2.13 9.22
C PHE A 210 2.38 -3.03 8.05
N ILE A 211 3.33 -3.61 7.33
CA ILE A 211 3.09 -4.61 6.29
C ILE A 211 4.09 -5.75 6.43
N ASP A 212 3.61 -6.97 6.29
CA ASP A 212 4.43 -8.17 6.09
C ASP A 212 4.07 -8.79 4.76
N TRP A 213 5.02 -9.51 4.17
CA TRP A 213 4.72 -10.40 3.06
C TRP A 213 4.74 -11.83 3.56
N ILE A 214 3.64 -12.55 3.33
CA ILE A 214 3.49 -13.93 3.79
C ILE A 214 3.10 -14.85 2.65
N PRO A 215 3.57 -16.11 2.66
CA PRO A 215 2.97 -17.15 1.86
C PRO A 215 1.55 -17.41 2.38
N ALA A 216 0.61 -17.61 1.46
CA ALA A 216 -0.77 -17.99 1.74
C ALA A 216 -1.29 -18.92 0.65
N VAL A 217 -2.27 -19.76 0.99
CA VAL A 217 -2.92 -20.65 0.03
C VAL A 217 -4.32 -20.11 -0.30
N PHE A 218 -4.59 -19.87 -1.57
CA PHE A 218 -5.93 -19.53 -2.08
C PHE A 218 -6.33 -20.53 -3.15
N ALA A 219 -7.47 -21.20 -2.95
CA ALA A 219 -7.97 -22.20 -3.91
C ALA A 219 -6.88 -23.20 -4.33
N GLU A 220 -6.17 -23.76 -3.35
CA GLU A 220 -5.08 -24.73 -3.51
C GLU A 220 -3.79 -24.19 -4.18
N GLN A 221 -3.76 -22.92 -4.56
CA GLN A 221 -2.58 -22.26 -5.08
C GLN A 221 -1.81 -21.55 -3.96
N GLU A 222 -0.51 -21.81 -3.84
CA GLU A 222 0.37 -21.01 -2.98
C GLU A 222 0.64 -19.65 -3.62
N THR A 223 0.63 -18.60 -2.80
CA THR A 223 0.71 -17.21 -3.24
C THR A 223 1.47 -16.37 -2.23
N ALA A 224 2.14 -15.32 -2.68
CA ALA A 224 2.77 -14.31 -1.83
C ALA A 224 1.86 -13.09 -1.71
N ILE A 225 1.29 -12.86 -0.53
CA ILE A 225 0.38 -11.73 -0.32
C ILE A 225 0.94 -10.72 0.68
N PRO A 226 0.72 -9.40 0.43
CA PRO A 226 0.96 -8.39 1.44
C PRO A 226 -0.11 -8.46 2.53
N GLN A 227 0.31 -8.74 3.75
CA GLN A 227 -0.50 -8.67 4.95
C GLN A 227 -0.27 -7.36 5.71
N ARG A 228 -1.32 -6.56 5.84
CA ARG A 228 -1.30 -5.33 6.63
C ARG A 228 -1.42 -5.63 8.14
N LYS A 229 -0.41 -5.28 8.94
CA LYS A 229 -0.45 -5.36 10.41
C LYS A 229 -1.35 -4.28 11.00
N GLY A 230 -2.24 -4.66 11.91
CA GLY A 230 -3.16 -3.70 12.54
C GLY A 230 -4.25 -3.17 11.61
N CYS A 231 -4.39 -3.73 10.39
CA CYS A 231 -5.53 -3.48 9.51
C CYS A 231 -6.84 -4.06 10.07
N CYS A 232 -6.78 -4.76 11.21
CA CYS A 232 -7.90 -5.18 12.05
C CYS A 232 -8.77 -4.03 12.60
N LEU A 233 -8.49 -2.77 12.23
CA LEU A 233 -9.56 -1.80 12.21
C LEU A 233 -10.67 -2.40 11.34
N LYS A 234 -11.82 -2.58 11.97
CA LYS A 234 -13.15 -2.40 11.40
C LYS A 234 -13.14 -1.27 10.33
N TYR A 235 -12.53 -1.48 9.16
CA TYR A 235 -12.50 -0.53 8.05
C TYR A 235 -13.90 -0.56 7.48
N ARG A 236 -14.79 0.18 8.13
CA ARG A 236 -16.12 0.35 7.61
C ARG A 236 -15.95 1.05 6.26
N LEU A 237 -16.21 0.34 5.18
CA LEU A 237 -16.36 0.92 3.86
C LEU A 237 -17.50 1.95 3.93
N PRO A 238 -17.50 3.00 3.11
CA PRO A 238 -18.57 3.99 3.05
C PRO A 238 -19.98 3.38 3.09
N GLU A 239 -20.18 2.26 2.39
CA GLU A 239 -21.41 1.46 2.33
C GLU A 239 -21.72 0.61 3.58
N GLY A 240 -20.94 0.72 4.65
CA GLY A 240 -21.15 0.01 5.92
C GLY A 240 -20.48 -1.37 6.03
N GLY A 241 -19.93 -1.91 4.93
CA GLY A 241 -19.17 -3.17 4.89
C GLY A 241 -17.79 -3.07 5.55
N TYR A 242 -17.02 -4.15 5.68
CA TYR A 242 -15.63 -4.09 6.15
C TYR A 242 -14.65 -4.34 5.00
N CYS A 243 -13.54 -3.59 4.91
CA CYS A 243 -12.54 -3.83 3.87
C CYS A 243 -12.02 -5.27 3.97
N GLY A 244 -12.34 -6.09 2.97
CA GLY A 244 -12.16 -7.54 2.97
C GLY A 244 -10.72 -8.00 2.74
N THR A 245 -9.75 -7.08 2.66
CA THR A 245 -8.36 -7.35 2.28
C THR A 245 -7.57 -8.19 3.30
N CYS A 246 -8.08 -8.35 4.53
CA CYS A 246 -7.49 -9.23 5.55
C CYS A 246 -8.37 -10.47 5.85
N GLY A 247 -8.81 -11.17 4.80
CA GLY A 247 -9.72 -12.32 4.86
C GLY A 247 -9.16 -13.59 5.52
N VAL A 248 -7.83 -13.76 5.60
CA VAL A 248 -7.22 -15.01 6.11
C VAL A 248 -7.42 -15.15 7.62
N TYR A 249 -6.95 -14.18 8.41
CA TYR A 249 -7.12 -14.23 9.87
C TYR A 249 -8.52 -13.82 10.33
N ARG A 250 -9.36 -13.19 9.50
CA ARG A 250 -10.75 -12.91 9.89
C ARG A 250 -11.56 -14.19 10.00
N LYS A 251 -11.45 -15.14 9.06
CA LYS A 251 -12.17 -16.42 9.15
C LYS A 251 -11.67 -17.25 10.33
N GLU A 252 -10.36 -17.40 10.49
CA GLU A 252 -9.80 -18.16 11.61
C GLU A 252 -10.02 -17.51 12.98
N ARG A 253 -9.91 -16.18 13.07
CA ARG A 253 -10.12 -15.45 14.33
C ARG A 253 -11.60 -15.35 14.69
N LEU A 254 -12.51 -15.20 13.72
CA LEU A 254 -13.95 -15.32 13.97
C LEU A 254 -14.32 -16.75 14.36
N ALA A 255 -13.77 -17.77 13.70
CA ALA A 255 -13.96 -19.16 14.10
C ALA A 255 -13.47 -19.41 15.53
N ARG A 256 -12.29 -18.89 15.91
CA ARG A 256 -11.78 -18.98 17.29
C ARG A 256 -12.61 -18.20 18.32
N LEU A 257 -13.19 -17.06 17.93
CA LEU A 257 -14.07 -16.27 18.80
C LEU A 257 -15.47 -16.89 18.97
N ASP A 258 -15.99 -17.55 17.93
CA ASP A 258 -17.23 -18.32 18.00
C ASP A 258 -17.05 -19.57 18.86
N ILE A 259 -15.92 -20.29 18.73
CA ILE A 259 -15.56 -21.42 19.62
C ILE A 259 -15.49 -20.99 21.10
N GLN A 260 -15.01 -19.78 21.40
CA GLN A 260 -14.99 -19.26 22.78
C GLN A 260 -16.37 -18.85 23.31
N ARG A 261 -17.31 -18.43 22.47
CA ARG A 261 -18.70 -18.16 22.87
C ARG A 261 -19.53 -19.44 23.01
N SER A 262 -19.13 -20.51 22.32
CA SER A 262 -19.77 -21.83 22.39
C SER A 262 -19.31 -22.69 23.56
N ASN A 263 -18.38 -22.22 24.41
CA ASN A 263 -17.93 -22.97 25.59
C ASN A 263 -18.31 -22.26 26.90
N PRO A 264 -19.59 -22.27 27.31
CA PRO A 264 -19.96 -21.96 28.67
C PRO A 264 -19.68 -23.21 29.54
N TRP A 265 -18.91 -23.03 30.62
CA TRP A 265 -18.65 -23.97 31.73
C TRP A 265 -17.43 -24.89 31.64
N VAL A 266 -16.34 -24.47 32.32
CA VAL A 266 -15.67 -25.32 33.32
C VAL A 266 -15.31 -24.46 34.55
N GLY A 267 -16.11 -24.62 35.60
CA GLY A 267 -15.69 -24.67 37.01
C GLY A 267 -14.87 -23.52 37.60
N ALA A 268 -15.57 -22.49 38.10
CA ALA A 268 -15.14 -21.81 39.32
C ALA A 268 -16.15 -22.17 40.42
N ASN A 269 -15.78 -23.07 41.33
CA ASN A 269 -15.90 -22.82 42.77
C ASN A 269 -15.20 -23.89 43.62
N ASN A 270 -14.35 -23.34 44.49
CA ASN A 270 -13.64 -23.95 45.59
C ASN A 270 -14.59 -24.47 46.70
N GLU A 271 -14.09 -25.48 47.42
CA GLU A 271 -14.13 -25.62 48.89
C GLU A 271 -15.48 -25.53 49.62
N ARG A 272 -16.01 -26.68 50.04
CA ARG A 272 -15.93 -27.20 51.43
C ARG A 272 -16.54 -28.59 51.54
#